data_AF-A0A2V7J9U3-F1
#
_entry.id   AF-A0A2V7J9U3-F1
#
_cell.length_a   1.000
_cell.length_b   1.000
_cell.length_c   1.000
_cell.angle_alpha   90.00
_cell.angle_beta   90.00
_cell.angle_gamma   90.00
#
_symmetry.space_group_name_H-M   'P 1'
#
loop_
_entity.id
_entity.type
_entity.pdbx_description
1 polymer ?
#
loop_
_entity_poly.entity_id
_entity_poly.type
_entity_poly.pdbx_seq_one_letter_code
_entity_poly.pdbx_strand_id
1 'polypeptide(L)'
;MIARERVDVINSHDTRDRRALTWLRWRGRLPQAFVVTRRTMPLTSPVELLAVGLTAERTIAVSGAVARALRRRWHPGARLSVVPNGIALERVDAAVPAAALQEART
;
A
#
# COMPACT_ATOMS: atom_id res chain seq x y z
N MET A 1 -9.31 16.25 13.00
CA MET A 1 -8.67 16.42 11.68
C MET A 1 -9.43 15.62 10.63
N ILE A 2 -9.43 14.28 10.65
CA ILE A 2 -10.15 13.43 9.65
C ILE A 2 -11.64 13.79 9.49
N ALA A 3 -12.37 13.97 10.59
CA ALA A 3 -13.80 14.35 10.53
C ALA A 3 -14.05 15.77 10.02
N ARG A 4 -13.05 16.68 10.11
CA ARG A 4 -13.15 18.04 9.58
C ARG A 4 -12.91 18.07 8.07
N GLU A 5 -12.00 17.23 7.59
CA GLU A 5 -11.60 17.13 6.18
C GLU A 5 -12.56 16.28 5.32
N ARG A 6 -13.64 15.72 5.91
CA ARG A 6 -14.61 14.83 5.21
C ARG A 6 -13.93 13.70 4.42
N VAL A 7 -12.93 13.06 5.02
CA VAL A 7 -12.23 11.94 4.40
C VAL A 7 -13.16 10.74 4.31
N ASP A 8 -13.40 10.24 3.11
CA ASP A 8 -14.21 9.03 2.87
C ASP A 8 -13.37 7.74 2.88
N VAL A 9 -12.11 7.84 2.44
CA VAL A 9 -11.20 6.72 2.24
C VAL A 9 -9.83 7.00 2.86
N ILE A 10 -9.30 6.03 3.59
CA ILE A 10 -7.96 6.07 4.15
C ILE A 10 -7.12 4.99 3.46
N ASN A 11 -6.06 5.40 2.75
CA ASN A 11 -5.11 4.48 2.13
C ASN A 11 -3.80 4.42 2.94
N SER A 12 -3.48 3.25 3.48
CA SER A 12 -2.28 3.03 4.29
C SER A 12 -1.20 2.29 3.50
N HIS A 13 0.04 2.76 3.62
CA HIS A 13 1.18 2.21 2.88
C HIS A 13 2.25 1.59 3.78
N ASP A 14 2.47 2.13 4.98
CA ASP A 14 3.52 1.66 5.89
C ASP A 14 3.02 0.57 6.86
N THR A 15 3.94 -0.21 7.43
CA THR A 15 3.63 -1.23 8.43
C THR A 15 3.07 -0.66 9.72
N ARG A 16 3.62 0.45 10.21
CA ARG A 16 3.12 1.05 11.47
C ARG A 16 1.70 1.57 11.30
N ASP A 17 1.43 2.28 10.21
CA ASP A 17 0.11 2.81 9.88
C ASP A 17 -0.93 1.70 9.74
N ARG A 18 -0.60 0.63 9.01
CA ARG A 18 -1.51 -0.51 8.85
C ARG A 18 -1.89 -1.15 10.17
N ARG A 19 -0.93 -1.29 11.10
CA ARG A 19 -1.19 -1.86 12.43
C ARG A 19 -2.10 -0.95 13.24
N ALA A 20 -1.79 0.35 13.28
CA ALA A 20 -2.59 1.33 14.01
C ALA A 20 -4.03 1.42 13.45
N LEU A 21 -4.18 1.47 12.13
CA LEU A 21 -5.49 1.59 11.48
C LEU A 21 -6.30 0.29 11.57
N THR A 22 -5.67 -0.88 11.43
CA THR A 22 -6.32 -2.17 11.71
C THR A 22 -6.85 -2.20 13.14
N TRP A 23 -6.04 -1.77 14.13
CA TRP A 23 -6.47 -1.70 15.52
C TRP A 23 -7.63 -0.71 15.73
N LEU A 24 -7.57 0.49 15.14
CA LEU A 24 -8.66 1.46 15.21
C LEU A 24 -9.95 0.93 14.59
N ARG A 25 -9.87 0.22 13.46
CA ARG A 25 -11.03 -0.42 12.81
C ARG A 25 -11.64 -1.49 13.69
N TRP A 26 -10.83 -2.36 14.31
CA TRP A 26 -11.30 -3.34 15.29
C TRP A 26 -11.95 -2.71 16.52
N ARG A 27 -11.46 -1.55 16.96
CA ARG A 27 -12.07 -0.77 18.04
C ARG A 27 -13.33 -0.01 17.63
N GLY A 28 -13.78 -0.11 16.38
CA GLY A 28 -14.92 0.65 15.85
C GLY A 28 -14.64 2.15 15.71
N ARG A 29 -13.38 2.57 15.75
CA ARG A 29 -12.94 3.99 15.74
C ARG A 29 -12.44 4.46 14.37
N LEU A 30 -12.59 3.64 13.33
CA LEU A 30 -12.28 3.97 11.95
C LEU A 30 -13.53 3.73 11.09
N PRO A 31 -14.42 4.72 10.98
CA PRO A 31 -15.65 4.59 10.19
C PRO A 31 -15.42 4.72 8.68
N GLN A 32 -14.32 5.34 8.25
CA GLN A 32 -13.96 5.49 6.83
C GLN A 32 -13.64 4.14 6.18
N ALA A 33 -13.77 4.08 4.86
CA ALA A 33 -13.28 2.94 4.09
C ALA A 33 -11.75 2.85 4.23
N PHE A 34 -11.25 1.67 4.57
CA PHE A 34 -9.86 1.40 4.84
C PHE A 34 -9.23 0.56 3.72
N VAL A 35 -8.31 1.19 2.99
CA VAL A 35 -7.56 0.58 1.91
C VAL A 35 -6.10 0.44 2.34
N VAL A 36 -5.48 -0.67 1.91
CA VAL A 36 -4.08 -0.95 2.19
C VAL A 36 -3.32 -1.13 0.89
N THR A 37 -2.23 -0.40 0.71
CA THR A 37 -1.32 -0.58 -0.43
C THR A 37 -0.04 -1.29 -0.01
N ARG A 38 0.30 -2.38 -0.71
CA ARG A 38 1.49 -3.22 -0.50
C ARG A 38 2.48 -3.02 -1.64
N ARG A 39 3.54 -2.28 -1.33
CA ARG A 39 4.63 -1.93 -2.26
C ARG A 39 5.80 -2.91 -2.23
N THR A 40 6.00 -3.58 -1.10
CA THR A 40 7.15 -4.46 -0.84
C THR A 40 6.69 -5.89 -0.58
N MET A 41 7.64 -6.82 -0.71
CA MET A 41 7.41 -8.21 -0.35
C MET A 41 6.96 -8.33 1.12
N PRO A 42 5.94 -9.13 1.41
CA PRO A 42 5.45 -9.28 2.78
C PRO A 42 6.45 -10.06 3.63
N LEU A 43 7.14 -9.35 4.53
CA LEU A 43 8.03 -9.93 5.55
C LEU A 43 7.34 -10.09 6.92
N THR A 44 6.16 -9.49 7.09
CA THR A 44 5.34 -9.61 8.32
C THR A 44 4.77 -11.03 8.46
N SER A 45 4.39 -11.39 9.69
CA SER A 45 3.82 -12.71 9.98
C SER A 45 2.53 -12.96 9.18
N PRO A 46 2.24 -14.21 8.78
CA PRO A 46 0.99 -14.54 8.07
C PRO A 46 -0.27 -14.15 8.87
N VAL A 47 -0.23 -14.26 10.20
CA VAL A 47 -1.34 -13.86 11.08
C VAL A 47 -1.61 -12.37 10.98
N GLU A 48 -0.57 -11.53 11.00
CA GLU A 48 -0.71 -10.08 10.82
C GLU A 48 -1.29 -9.76 9.42
N LEU A 49 -0.83 -10.46 8.39
CA LEU A 49 -1.33 -10.27 7.02
C LEU A 49 -2.81 -10.64 6.88
N LEU A 50 -3.22 -11.74 7.51
CA LEU A 50 -4.61 -12.17 7.54
C LEU A 50 -5.48 -11.16 8.29
N ALA A 51 -5.05 -10.73 9.49
CA ALA A 51 -5.73 -9.72 10.29
C ALA A 51 -5.97 -8.42 9.49
N VAL A 52 -4.92 -7.91 8.84
CA VAL A 52 -5.03 -6.72 7.99
C VAL A 52 -5.99 -6.98 6.82
N GLY A 53 -5.85 -8.10 6.13
CA GLY A 53 -6.66 -8.42 4.94
C GLY A 53 -8.15 -8.65 5.25
N LEU A 54 -8.49 -9.14 6.44
CA LEU A 54 -9.87 -9.28 6.90
C LEU A 54 -10.48 -7.94 7.37
N THR A 55 -9.64 -6.96 7.66
CA THR A 55 -10.06 -5.66 8.20
C THR A 55 -10.20 -4.60 7.12
N ALA A 56 -9.27 -4.57 6.16
CA ALA A 56 -9.35 -3.68 5.02
C ALA A 56 -10.48 -4.11 4.05
N GLU A 57 -11.20 -3.14 3.52
CA GLU A 57 -12.16 -3.34 2.43
C GLU A 57 -11.43 -3.75 1.14
N ARG A 58 -10.22 -3.20 0.92
CA ARG A 58 -9.36 -3.56 -0.21
C ARG A 58 -7.88 -3.54 0.16
N THR A 59 -7.16 -4.54 -0.33
CA THR A 59 -5.70 -4.52 -0.39
C THR A 59 -5.26 -4.38 -1.84
N ILE A 60 -4.44 -3.37 -2.12
CA ILE A 60 -3.79 -3.12 -3.40
C ILE A 60 -2.36 -3.67 -3.32
N ALA A 61 -1.99 -4.55 -4.24
CA ALA A 61 -0.61 -4.96 -4.46
C ALA A 61 -0.07 -4.26 -5.70
N VAL A 62 1.13 -3.70 -5.61
CA VAL A 62 1.73 -2.98 -6.76
C VAL A 62 2.22 -3.89 -7.89
N SER A 63 2.18 -5.20 -7.69
CA SER A 63 2.55 -6.18 -8.70
C SER A 63 1.90 -7.53 -8.45
N GLY A 64 1.84 -8.35 -9.51
CA GLY A 64 1.39 -9.74 -9.40
C GLY A 64 2.27 -10.58 -8.46
N ALA A 65 3.57 -10.27 -8.37
CA ALA A 65 4.49 -10.94 -7.47
C ALA A 65 4.15 -10.69 -6.00
N VAL A 66 3.88 -9.42 -5.63
CA VAL A 66 3.45 -9.05 -4.28
C VAL A 66 2.10 -9.68 -3.96
N ALA A 67 1.13 -9.64 -4.89
CA ALA A 67 -0.17 -10.27 -4.69
C ALA A 67 -0.06 -11.78 -4.44
N ARG A 68 0.75 -12.48 -5.23
CA ARG A 68 0.99 -13.92 -5.06
C ARG A 68 1.65 -14.22 -3.71
N ALA A 69 2.62 -13.40 -3.28
CA ALA A 69 3.26 -13.54 -1.99
C ALA A 69 2.27 -13.34 -0.82
N LEU A 70 1.35 -12.37 -0.92
CA LEU A 70 0.29 -12.16 0.07
C LEU A 70 -0.67 -13.35 0.13
N ARG A 71 -1.13 -13.85 -1.03
CA ARG A 71 -2.03 -15.02 -1.09
C ARG A 71 -1.40 -16.28 -0.50
N ARG A 72 -0.11 -16.52 -0.75
CA ARG A 72 0.63 -17.64 -0.14
C ARG A 72 0.72 -17.56 1.38
N ARG A 73 0.56 -16.36 1.95
CA ARG A 73 0.52 -16.11 3.39
C ARG A 73 -0.92 -15.87 3.88
N TRP A 74 -1.89 -16.53 3.23
CA TRP A 74 -3.31 -16.57 3.58
C TRP A 74 -4.07 -15.25 3.51
N HIS A 75 -3.54 -14.23 2.85
CA HIS A 75 -4.32 -13.00 2.64
C HIS A 75 -5.58 -13.28 1.80
N PRO A 76 -6.76 -12.77 2.17
CA PRO A 76 -8.01 -13.00 1.44
C PRO A 76 -7.92 -12.47 0.01
N GLY A 77 -8.05 -13.38 -0.96
CA GLY A 77 -7.91 -13.07 -2.39
C GLY A 77 -9.03 -12.20 -2.95
N ALA A 78 -10.27 -12.37 -2.46
CA ALA A 78 -11.43 -11.60 -2.92
C ALA A 78 -11.28 -10.09 -2.69
N ARG A 79 -10.46 -9.69 -1.71
CA ARG A 79 -10.18 -8.30 -1.33
C ARG A 79 -8.88 -7.76 -1.92
N LEU A 80 -8.15 -8.58 -2.67
CA LEU A 80 -6.86 -8.23 -3.24
C LEU A 80 -7.03 -7.74 -4.68
N SER A 81 -6.43 -6.61 -5.01
CA SER A 81 -6.31 -6.09 -6.38
C SER A 81 -4.85 -5.85 -6.71
N VAL A 82 -4.48 -6.02 -7.98
CA VAL A 82 -3.15 -5.64 -8.48
C VAL A 82 -3.29 -4.33 -9.24
N VAL A 83 -2.60 -3.29 -8.77
CA VAL A 83 -2.55 -1.98 -9.42
C VAL A 83 -1.07 -1.55 -9.50
N PRO A 84 -0.43 -1.69 -10.67
CA PRO A 84 0.95 -1.23 -10.86
C PRO A 84 1.08 0.27 -10.61
N ASN A 85 2.21 0.69 -10.06
CA ASN A 85 2.51 2.12 -9.97
C ASN A 85 2.76 2.66 -11.38
N GLY A 86 2.09 3.75 -11.72
CA GLY A 86 2.48 4.57 -12.86
C GLY A 86 3.76 5.35 -12.57
N ILE A 87 4.41 5.82 -13.62
CA ILE A 87 5.49 6.79 -13.56
C ILE A 87 5.05 8.05 -14.33
N ALA A 88 5.48 9.21 -13.85
CA ALA A 88 5.27 10.49 -14.53
C ALA A 88 6.19 10.56 -15.75
N LEU A 89 5.66 10.28 -16.94
CA LEU A 89 6.42 10.18 -18.18
C LEU A 89 7.13 11.49 -18.50
N GLU A 90 6.48 12.62 -18.25
CA GLU A 90 7.03 13.96 -18.44
C GLU A 90 8.34 14.19 -17.67
N ARG A 91 8.51 13.52 -16.52
CA ARG A 91 9.74 13.59 -15.71
C ARG A 91 10.83 12.65 -16.22
N VAL A 92 10.45 11.56 -16.86
CA VAL A 92 11.37 10.55 -17.40
C VAL A 92 11.90 10.99 -18.77
N ASP A 93 11.04 11.59 -19.58
CA ASP A 93 11.37 12.08 -20.92
C ASP A 93 12.12 13.42 -20.89
N ALA A 94 12.18 14.09 -19.72
CA ALA A 94 12.94 15.31 -19.55
C ALA A 94 14.43 15.05 -19.82
N ALA A 95 15.04 15.90 -20.66
CA ALA A 95 16.46 15.80 -20.97
C ALA A 95 17.30 15.92 -19.68
N VAL A 96 18.19 14.95 -19.46
CA VAL A 96 19.07 14.93 -18.28
C VAL A 96 20.32 15.79 -18.57
N PRO A 97 20.62 16.81 -17.75
CA PRO A 97 21.82 17.62 -17.92
C PRO A 97 23.10 16.78 -17.83
N ALA A 98 24.08 17.08 -18.68
CA ALA A 98 25.36 16.34 -18.72
C ALA A 98 26.09 16.32 -17.37
N ALA A 99 26.00 17.40 -16.59
CA ALA A 99 26.58 17.48 -15.25
C ALA A 99 25.93 16.46 -14.28
N ALA A 100 24.60 16.34 -14.28
CA ALA A 100 23.90 15.36 -13.46
C ALA A 100 24.20 13.92 -13.89
N LEU A 101 24.40 13.70 -15.20
CA LEU A 101 24.86 12.41 -15.75
C LEU A 101 26.28 12.04 -15.32
N GLN A 102 27.19 13.03 -15.22
CA GLN A 102 28.54 12.79 -14.71
C GLN A 102 28.50 12.46 -13.21
N GLU A 103 27.77 13.25 -12.42
CA GLU A 103 27.64 13.04 -10.97
C GLU A 103 27.09 11.64 -10.64
N ALA A 104 26.09 11.16 -11.40
CA ALA A 104 25.51 9.84 -11.17
C ALA A 104 26.43 8.66 -11.56
N ARG A 105 27.51 8.90 -12.32
CA ARG A 105 28.46 7.87 -12.77
C ARG A 105 29.68 7.72 -11.85
N THR A 106 29.97 8.73 -11.05
CA THR A 106 31.00 8.73 -10.00
C THR A 106 30.46 8.21 -8.69
#